data_AF-A0A7W1NYI0-F1
#
_entry.id   AF-A0A7W1NYI0-F1
#
_cell.length_a   1.000
_cell.length_b   1.000
_cell.length_c   1.000
_cell.angle_alpha   90.00
_cell.angle_beta   90.00
_cell.angle_gamma   90.00
#
_symmetry.space_group_name_H-M   'P 1'
#
loop_
_entity.id
_entity.type
_entity.pdbx_description
1 polymer ?
#
loop_
_entity_poly.entity_id
_entity_poly.type
_entity_poly.pdbx_seq_one_letter_code
_entity_poly.pdbx_strand_id
1 'polypeptide(L)'
;AATLVAFVLFPLAQLLFWLDMLLLGWTLVVVRMFARLPFAQIAVTVDPRLIALFYVIVIGGALMVATKPTWPSRVAGLIRSRPVVRSLGAAVAGVAVLLGIVLLSRPDGKLHVWWLEAGHSNAVLIQTPAGADILVDGGHFPSQLLTGLGDRLPFNKRDIDLMVISQPDPFDYDALSSVMDRYSVNLVLTNGQPNLRPEYKTLLQHLPTDKVIAARLGYSFEVADGTRLEVLAPQTTPDMGQNLNDAALVLRLTYGDISFLLPSDASQGAQIDLLKSGEWPLSTVMQLPNHGGVRSLNEAFLAAVQPQMVVLQSDPTNRLGDPNGDTLSLLGNTPLVRTDVSGAVHVWTDGKQLWEVGMK
;
A
#
# COMPACT_ATOMS: atom_id res chain seq x y z
N ALA A 1 23.55 16.65 -4.13
CA ALA A 1 24.98 16.26 -4.01
C ALA A 1 25.19 14.80 -4.37
N ALA A 2 24.47 13.85 -3.74
CA ALA A 2 24.56 12.41 -4.04
C ALA A 2 24.36 12.08 -5.53
N THR A 3 23.37 12.67 -6.17
CA THR A 3 23.07 12.49 -7.61
C THR A 3 24.21 12.95 -8.53
N LEU A 4 24.89 14.05 -8.18
CA LEU A 4 26.05 14.55 -8.95
C LEU A 4 27.28 13.66 -8.73
N VAL A 5 27.46 13.14 -7.52
CA VAL A 5 28.55 12.22 -7.17
C VAL A 5 28.34 10.84 -7.81
N ALA A 6 27.10 10.43 -8.07
CA ALA A 6 26.76 9.14 -8.70
C ALA A 6 27.34 8.99 -10.11
N PHE A 7 27.45 10.10 -10.85
CA PHE A 7 28.06 10.11 -12.18
C PHE A 7 29.59 9.92 -12.17
N VAL A 8 30.25 10.12 -11.03
CA VAL A 8 31.72 10.10 -10.92
C VAL A 8 32.21 8.91 -10.08
N LEU A 9 31.57 8.67 -8.93
CA LEU A 9 31.93 7.63 -7.97
C LEU A 9 30.66 7.03 -7.35
N PHE A 10 30.12 5.99 -8.01
CA PHE A 10 28.92 5.28 -7.57
C PHE A 10 28.95 4.82 -6.10
N PRO A 11 30.06 4.24 -5.56
CA PRO A 11 30.08 3.80 -4.16
C PRO A 11 29.94 4.95 -3.15
N LEU A 12 30.55 6.11 -3.45
CA LEU A 12 30.45 7.29 -2.61
C LEU A 12 29.06 7.93 -2.70
N ALA A 13 28.44 7.89 -3.87
CA ALA A 13 27.08 8.34 -4.05
C ALA A 13 26.08 7.46 -3.30
N GLN A 14 26.32 6.16 -3.24
CA GLN A 14 25.51 5.24 -2.46
C GLN A 14 25.60 5.57 -0.97
N LEU A 15 26.79 5.83 -0.43
CA LEU A 15 26.94 6.32 0.95
C LEU A 15 26.19 7.64 1.19
N LEU A 16 26.23 8.58 0.25
CA LEU A 16 25.48 9.82 0.35
C LEU A 16 23.97 9.61 0.26
N PHE A 17 23.50 8.66 -0.54
CA PHE A 17 22.09 8.27 -0.61
C PHE A 17 21.62 7.64 0.69
N TRP A 18 22.44 6.80 1.32
CA TRP A 18 22.14 6.19 2.61
C TRP A 18 22.05 7.25 3.71
N LEU A 19 22.93 8.26 3.67
CA LEU A 19 22.87 9.41 4.57
C LEU A 19 21.60 10.26 4.36
N ASP A 20 21.20 10.46 3.11
CA ASP A 20 19.99 11.22 2.77
C ASP A 20 18.72 10.49 3.20
N MET A 21 18.66 9.17 2.98
CA MET A 21 17.60 8.28 3.46
C MET A 21 17.43 8.35 4.98
N LEU A 22 18.54 8.45 5.71
CA LEU A 22 18.55 8.56 7.16
C LEU A 22 17.92 9.89 7.64
N LEU A 23 18.22 11.00 6.96
CA LEU A 23 17.62 12.30 7.27
C LEU A 23 16.13 12.37 6.90
N LEU A 24 15.75 11.75 5.78
CA LEU A 24 14.37 11.69 5.31
C LEU A 24 13.48 10.84 6.22
N GLY A 25 13.98 9.68 6.67
CA GLY A 25 13.26 8.83 7.63
C GLY A 25 12.97 9.58 8.94
N TRP A 26 13.95 10.34 9.45
CA TRP A 26 13.76 11.15 10.66
C TRP A 26 12.70 12.25 10.47
N THR A 27 12.76 13.01 9.38
CA THR A 27 11.75 14.05 9.12
C THR A 27 10.36 13.46 8.99
N LEU A 28 10.21 12.29 8.35
CA LEU A 28 8.92 11.60 8.26
C LEU A 28 8.38 11.17 9.63
N VAL A 29 9.22 10.60 10.49
CA VAL A 29 8.80 10.21 11.86
C VAL A 29 8.34 11.43 12.65
N VAL A 30 9.10 12.53 12.60
CA VAL A 30 8.73 13.79 13.26
C VAL A 30 7.41 14.32 12.70
N VAL A 31 7.28 14.41 11.37
CA VAL A 31 6.05 14.87 10.71
C VAL A 31 4.85 14.01 11.11
N ARG A 32 4.98 12.68 11.08
CA ARG A 32 3.92 11.75 11.48
C ARG A 32 3.53 11.89 12.95
N MET A 33 4.52 12.06 13.83
CA MET A 33 4.28 12.24 15.26
C MET A 33 3.48 13.52 15.51
N PHE A 34 3.84 14.63 14.86
CA PHE A 34 3.12 15.90 14.98
C PHE A 34 1.78 15.91 14.25
N ALA A 35 1.64 15.20 13.13
CA ALA A 35 0.39 15.06 12.39
C ALA A 35 -0.72 14.33 13.17
N ARG A 36 -0.35 13.49 14.15
CA ARG A 36 -1.31 12.81 15.04
C ARG A 36 -1.94 13.71 16.10
N LEU A 37 -1.47 14.96 16.27
CA LEU A 37 -2.05 15.90 17.22
C LEU A 37 -3.33 16.52 16.65
N PRO A 38 -4.40 16.71 17.46
CA PRO A 38 -5.56 17.48 17.03
C PRO A 38 -5.12 18.91 16.67
N PHE A 39 -5.69 19.47 15.60
CA PHE A 39 -5.31 20.79 15.02
C PHE A 39 -3.90 20.87 14.39
N ALA A 40 -3.25 19.74 14.08
CA ALA A 40 -1.93 19.72 13.42
C ALA A 40 -1.90 20.38 12.04
N GLN A 41 -3.05 20.52 11.38
CA GLN A 41 -3.19 21.28 10.15
C GLN A 41 -4.17 22.45 10.33
N ILE A 42 -3.68 23.66 10.10
CA ILE A 42 -4.48 24.86 9.94
C ILE A 42 -4.14 25.38 8.55
N ALA A 43 -5.14 25.46 7.67
CA ALA A 43 -4.96 26.01 6.34
C ALA A 43 -4.72 27.53 6.45
N VAL A 44 -3.45 27.93 6.45
CA VAL A 44 -3.04 29.34 6.45
C VAL A 44 -2.50 29.68 5.07
N THR A 45 -3.12 30.64 4.40
CA THR A 45 -2.60 31.23 3.17
C THR A 45 -1.67 32.39 3.54
N VAL A 46 -0.39 32.28 3.20
CA VAL A 46 0.61 33.34 3.43
C VAL A 46 0.93 34.01 2.10
N ASP A 47 0.91 35.34 2.07
CA ASP A 47 1.30 36.13 0.89
C ASP A 47 2.76 35.79 0.50
N PRO A 48 3.03 35.37 -0.76
CA PRO A 48 4.38 35.07 -1.24
C PRO A 48 5.43 36.16 -0.97
N ARG A 49 5.02 37.42 -0.88
CA ARG A 49 5.91 38.56 -0.57
C ARG A 49 6.50 38.48 0.84
N LEU A 50 5.73 37.98 1.81
CA LEU A 50 6.18 37.81 3.19
C LEU A 50 7.22 36.69 3.30
N ILE A 51 7.06 35.63 2.50
CA ILE A 51 8.01 34.52 2.40
C ILE A 51 9.34 35.04 1.82
N ALA A 52 9.29 35.84 0.75
CA ALA A 52 10.48 36.42 0.16
C ALA A 52 11.23 37.36 1.13
N LEU A 53 10.50 38.20 1.86
CA LEU A 53 11.08 39.11 2.87
C LEU A 53 11.78 38.34 3.99
N PHE A 54 11.18 37.25 4.48
CA PHE A 54 11.78 36.39 5.50
C PHE A 54 13.14 35.84 5.04
N TYR A 55 13.23 35.30 3.82
CA TYR A 55 14.49 34.78 3.31
C TYR A 55 15.55 35.85 3.08
N VAL A 56 15.17 37.05 2.65
CA VAL A 56 16.11 38.19 2.52
C VAL A 56 16.71 38.56 3.88
N ILE A 57 15.91 38.58 4.95
CA ILE A 57 16.37 38.88 6.30
C ILE A 57 17.33 37.80 6.81
N VAL A 58 16.97 36.52 6.63
CA VAL A 58 17.80 35.39 7.08
C VAL A 58 19.12 35.31 6.31
N ILE A 59 19.09 35.44 4.99
CA ILE A 59 20.28 35.39 4.14
C ILE A 59 21.16 36.63 4.35
N GLY A 60 20.53 37.82 4.45
CA GLY A 60 21.22 39.07 4.73
C GLY A 60 21.90 39.05 6.10
N GLY A 61 21.22 38.55 7.14
CA GLY A 61 21.79 38.36 8.47
C GLY A 61 22.94 37.35 8.50
N ALA A 62 22.79 36.23 7.79
CA ALA A 62 23.85 35.21 7.68
C ALA A 62 25.10 35.75 6.95
N LEU A 63 24.93 36.53 5.88
CA LEU A 63 26.03 37.23 5.18
C LEU A 63 26.71 38.28 6.06
N MET A 64 25.94 38.98 6.88
CA MET A 64 26.45 39.99 7.82
C MET A 64 27.27 39.36 8.97
N VAL A 65 26.95 38.12 9.37
CA VAL A 65 27.70 37.34 10.38
C VAL A 65 28.95 36.70 9.77
N ALA A 66 28.89 36.25 8.51
CA ALA A 66 30.01 35.59 7.81
C ALA A 66 31.20 36.51 7.49
N THR A 67 31.03 37.84 7.59
CA THR A 67 32.03 38.84 7.18
C THR A 67 32.98 39.32 8.29
N LYS A 68 33.01 38.66 9.48
CA LYS A 68 34.03 38.88 10.52
C LYS A 68 34.89 37.62 10.76
N PRO A 69 36.16 37.56 10.31
CA PRO A 69 36.94 36.32 10.27
C PRO A 69 37.86 36.15 11.48
N THR A 70 37.59 35.17 12.35
CA THR A 70 38.58 34.62 13.32
C THR A 70 38.37 33.11 13.55
N TRP A 71 38.39 32.32 12.47
CA TRP A 71 38.14 30.87 12.52
C TRP A 71 39.37 29.93 12.57
N PRO A 72 40.62 30.31 12.19
CA PRO A 72 41.70 29.33 12.16
C PRO A 72 42.24 28.86 13.53
N SER A 73 41.96 29.57 14.64
CA SER A 73 42.54 29.25 15.96
C SER A 73 41.61 28.48 16.92
N ARG A 74 40.35 28.18 16.54
CA ARG A 74 39.39 27.43 17.37
C ARG A 74 39.28 25.95 17.03
N VAL A 75 39.73 25.54 15.83
CA VAL A 75 39.65 24.15 15.36
C VAL A 75 40.60 23.22 16.14
N ALA A 76 41.75 23.73 16.59
CA ALA A 76 42.72 22.96 17.38
C ALA A 76 42.28 22.70 18.85
N GLY A 77 41.40 23.54 19.42
CA GLY A 77 40.85 23.36 20.77
C GLY A 77 39.52 22.58 20.80
N LEU A 78 38.83 22.48 19.66
CA LEU A 78 37.53 21.80 19.54
C LEU A 78 37.63 20.30 19.84
N ILE A 79 38.73 19.66 19.41
CA ILE A 79 38.97 18.22 19.51
C ILE A 79 39.11 17.74 20.98
N ARG A 80 39.29 18.65 21.95
CA ARG A 80 39.38 18.33 23.38
C ARG A 80 38.22 18.86 24.23
N SER A 81 37.20 19.45 23.61
CA SER A 81 36.07 20.07 24.32
C SER A 81 34.94 19.07 24.57
N ARG A 82 34.46 18.99 25.82
CA ARG A 82 33.27 18.20 26.23
C ARG A 82 32.03 18.33 25.31
N PRO A 83 31.70 19.48 24.70
CA PRO A 83 30.57 19.56 23.77
C PRO A 83 30.74 18.78 22.46
N VAL A 84 31.97 18.66 21.92
CA VAL A 84 32.22 17.89 20.68
C VAL A 84 32.06 16.39 20.92
N VAL A 85 32.49 15.89 22.08
CA VAL A 85 32.27 14.49 22.48
C VAL A 85 30.78 14.20 22.69
N ARG A 86 30.03 15.16 23.27
CA ARG A 86 28.56 15.05 23.44
C ARG A 86 27.81 15.08 22.11
N SER A 87 28.18 15.96 21.18
CA SER A 87 27.55 16.02 19.86
C SER A 87 27.88 14.80 19.00
N LEU A 88 29.13 14.31 19.06
CA LEU A 88 29.52 13.05 18.42
C LEU A 88 28.76 11.86 19.03
N GLY A 89 28.63 11.82 20.36
CA GLY A 89 27.82 10.81 21.05
C GLY A 89 26.34 10.84 20.65
N ALA A 90 25.75 12.04 20.54
CA ALA A 90 24.37 12.20 20.06
C ALA A 90 24.20 11.80 18.59
N ALA A 91 25.19 12.10 17.73
CA ALA A 91 25.19 11.67 16.33
C ALA A 91 25.31 10.15 16.21
N VAL A 92 26.21 9.51 16.96
CA VAL A 92 26.35 8.04 17.00
C VAL A 92 25.07 7.39 17.54
N ALA A 93 24.47 7.94 18.60
CA ALA A 93 23.20 7.47 19.11
C ALA A 93 22.07 7.62 18.09
N GLY A 94 22.02 8.74 17.36
CA GLY A 94 21.07 8.97 16.27
C GLY A 94 21.23 7.95 15.14
N VAL A 95 22.46 7.70 14.69
CA VAL A 95 22.75 6.67 13.68
C VAL A 95 22.38 5.28 14.18
N ALA A 96 22.66 4.95 15.45
CA ALA A 96 22.29 3.66 16.04
C ALA A 96 20.77 3.47 16.09
N VAL A 97 20.02 4.52 16.46
CA VAL A 97 18.54 4.52 16.43
C VAL A 97 18.04 4.31 15.00
N LEU A 98 18.64 4.99 14.02
CA LEU A 98 18.21 4.92 12.62
C LEU A 98 18.55 3.57 11.99
N LEU A 99 19.70 2.98 12.30
CA LEU A 99 20.04 1.60 11.96
C LEU A 99 19.07 0.61 12.64
N GLY A 100 18.71 0.88 13.89
CA GLY A 100 17.68 0.13 14.62
C GLY A 100 16.33 0.15 13.89
N ILE A 101 15.88 1.32 13.43
CA ILE A 101 14.64 1.47 12.65
C ILE A 101 14.72 0.65 11.36
N VAL A 102 15.81 0.76 10.59
CA VAL A 102 15.98 -0.02 9.34
C VAL A 102 15.98 -1.52 9.59
N LEU A 103 16.62 -1.98 10.68
CA LEU A 103 16.61 -3.38 11.08
C LEU A 103 15.21 -3.86 11.49
N LEU A 104 14.44 -3.01 12.17
CA LEU A 104 13.07 -3.29 12.59
C LEU A 104 12.05 -3.19 11.44
N SER A 105 12.36 -2.46 10.37
CA SER A 105 11.53 -2.38 9.15
C SER A 105 11.71 -3.54 8.18
N ARG A 106 12.53 -4.54 8.53
CA ARG A 106 12.63 -5.77 7.72
C ARG A 106 11.36 -6.60 7.87
N PRO A 107 11.02 -7.43 6.85
CA PRO A 107 9.95 -8.40 6.97
C PRO A 107 10.14 -9.25 8.23
N ASP A 108 9.08 -9.43 9.00
CA ASP A 108 9.10 -10.14 10.28
C ASP A 108 8.90 -11.67 10.12
N GLY A 109 8.87 -12.15 8.88
CA GLY A 109 8.63 -13.55 8.54
C GLY A 109 7.16 -13.96 8.56
N LYS A 110 6.23 -13.01 8.59
CA LYS A 110 4.78 -13.26 8.56
C LYS A 110 4.16 -12.73 7.27
N LEU A 111 3.00 -13.27 6.93
CA LEU A 111 2.17 -12.73 5.86
C LEU A 111 1.27 -11.64 6.44
N HIS A 112 1.29 -10.46 5.85
CA HIS A 112 0.44 -9.34 6.23
C HIS A 112 -0.53 -9.00 5.09
N VAL A 113 -1.80 -8.78 5.44
CA VAL A 113 -2.85 -8.36 4.51
C VAL A 113 -3.56 -7.15 5.10
N TRP A 114 -3.55 -6.05 4.35
CA TRP A 114 -4.19 -4.79 4.72
C TRP A 114 -5.27 -4.43 3.71
N TRP A 115 -6.51 -4.34 4.17
CA TRP A 115 -7.59 -3.69 3.42
C TRP A 115 -7.52 -2.20 3.71
N LEU A 116 -7.09 -1.42 2.72
CA LEU A 116 -6.86 0.01 2.86
C LEU A 116 -8.18 0.79 2.84
N GLU A 117 -8.14 2.01 3.37
CA GLU A 117 -9.22 2.98 3.20
C GLU A 117 -9.15 3.55 1.78
N ALA A 118 -10.07 3.11 0.93
CA ALA A 118 -10.15 3.53 -0.47
C ALA A 118 -11.53 4.07 -0.86
N GLY A 119 -12.36 4.42 0.13
CA GLY A 119 -13.76 4.79 -0.09
C GLY A 119 -14.61 3.59 -0.51
N HIS A 120 -15.51 3.80 -1.48
CA HIS A 120 -16.33 2.75 -2.10
C HIS A 120 -15.56 2.12 -3.27
N SER A 121 -14.40 1.54 -2.94
CA SER A 121 -13.49 0.92 -3.90
C SER A 121 -12.60 -0.12 -3.23
N ASN A 122 -12.00 -1.00 -4.02
CA ASN A 122 -11.09 -2.02 -3.50
C ASN A 122 -9.64 -1.53 -3.52
N ALA A 123 -8.92 -1.83 -2.44
CA ALA A 123 -7.48 -1.64 -2.35
C ALA A 123 -6.94 -2.51 -1.22
N VAL A 124 -6.16 -3.53 -1.58
CA VAL A 124 -5.58 -4.49 -0.63
C VAL A 124 -4.07 -4.54 -0.84
N LEU A 125 -3.32 -4.21 0.21
CA LEU A 125 -1.87 -4.38 0.23
C LEU A 125 -1.55 -5.70 0.92
N ILE A 126 -0.71 -6.52 0.31
CA ILE A 126 -0.21 -7.77 0.87
C ILE A 126 1.32 -7.67 0.93
N GLN A 127 1.90 -8.04 2.06
CA GLN A 127 3.34 -8.24 2.19
C GLN A 127 3.62 -9.68 2.59
N THR A 128 4.39 -10.39 1.76
CA THR A 128 4.76 -11.78 2.01
C THR A 128 5.81 -11.88 3.13
N PRO A 129 6.00 -13.06 3.75
CA PRO A 129 7.04 -13.29 4.75
C PRO A 129 8.45 -12.88 4.31
N ALA A 130 8.79 -13.03 3.03
CA ALA A 130 10.08 -12.59 2.48
C ALA A 130 10.13 -11.10 2.11
N GLY A 131 9.02 -10.37 2.22
CA GLY A 131 8.93 -8.94 1.93
C GLY A 131 8.61 -8.57 0.50
N ALA A 132 8.01 -9.49 -0.28
CA ALA A 132 7.43 -9.12 -1.56
C ALA A 132 6.11 -8.37 -1.33
N ASP A 133 5.92 -7.26 -2.03
CA ASP A 133 4.71 -6.43 -1.88
C ASP A 133 3.77 -6.63 -3.09
N ILE A 134 2.54 -6.99 -2.80
CA ILE A 134 1.47 -7.21 -3.79
C ILE A 134 0.36 -6.19 -3.51
N LEU A 135 -0.03 -5.42 -4.52
CA LEU A 135 -1.14 -4.48 -4.44
C LEU A 135 -2.29 -4.99 -5.30
N VAL A 136 -3.43 -5.32 -4.70
CA VAL A 136 -4.66 -5.71 -5.40
C VAL A 136 -5.61 -4.52 -5.41
N ASP A 137 -5.86 -4.00 -6.62
CA ASP A 137 -6.59 -2.77 -6.88
C ASP A 137 -5.98 -1.54 -6.16
N GLY A 138 -6.47 -0.34 -6.47
CA GLY A 138 -5.96 0.91 -5.90
C GLY A 138 -7.05 1.91 -5.51
N GLY A 139 -8.29 1.62 -5.87
CA GLY A 139 -9.40 2.52 -5.69
C GLY A 139 -9.35 3.75 -6.61
N HIS A 140 -10.25 4.69 -6.33
CA HIS A 140 -10.40 5.90 -7.13
C HIS A 140 -9.58 7.11 -6.63
N PHE A 141 -9.09 7.10 -5.38
CA PHE A 141 -8.51 8.28 -4.73
C PHE A 141 -6.97 8.19 -4.53
N PRO A 142 -6.16 8.80 -5.43
CA PRO A 142 -4.69 8.79 -5.35
C PRO A 142 -4.10 9.11 -3.99
N SER A 143 -4.56 10.20 -3.35
CA SER A 143 -4.01 10.65 -2.07
C SER A 143 -4.25 9.66 -0.94
N GLN A 144 -5.42 9.00 -0.93
CA GLN A 144 -5.76 8.00 0.09
C GLN A 144 -4.92 6.74 -0.09
N LEU A 145 -4.86 6.21 -1.32
CA LEU A 145 -4.04 5.06 -1.65
C LEU A 145 -2.57 5.27 -1.28
N LEU A 146 -1.98 6.40 -1.71
CA LEU A 146 -0.58 6.69 -1.45
C LEU A 146 -0.27 6.91 0.03
N THR A 147 -1.22 7.43 0.80
CA THR A 147 -1.11 7.53 2.27
C THR A 147 -1.16 6.14 2.89
N GLY A 148 -2.14 5.32 2.49
CA GLY A 148 -2.29 3.94 2.96
C GLY A 148 -1.05 3.08 2.70
N LEU A 149 -0.46 3.20 1.51
CA LEU A 149 0.82 2.58 1.15
C LEU A 149 1.97 3.15 1.97
N GLY A 150 2.12 4.47 2.02
CA GLY A 150 3.23 5.12 2.73
C GLY A 150 3.26 4.81 4.23
N ASP A 151 2.10 4.61 4.85
CA ASP A 151 2.00 4.28 6.27
C ASP A 151 2.41 2.84 6.60
N ARG A 152 2.38 1.93 5.62
CA ARG A 152 2.66 0.49 5.79
C ARG A 152 4.00 0.08 5.19
N LEU A 153 4.33 0.64 4.04
CA LEU A 153 5.58 0.35 3.37
C LEU A 153 6.72 1.16 4.02
N PRO A 154 7.91 0.55 4.20
CA PRO A 154 9.10 1.28 4.60
C PRO A 154 9.38 2.44 3.65
N PHE A 155 9.84 3.58 4.18
CA PHE A 155 10.09 4.79 3.38
C PHE A 155 11.12 4.60 2.24
N ASN A 156 11.96 3.57 2.35
CA ASN A 156 12.96 3.19 1.37
C ASN A 156 12.46 2.18 0.33
N LYS A 157 11.26 1.62 0.49
CA LYS A 157 10.63 0.74 -0.49
C LYS A 157 10.11 1.59 -1.65
N ARG A 158 10.49 1.23 -2.87
CA ARG A 158 10.18 1.98 -4.10
C ARG A 158 9.71 1.06 -5.22
N ASP A 159 9.37 -0.16 -4.88
CA ASP A 159 9.01 -1.22 -5.79
C ASP A 159 7.78 -1.95 -5.27
N ILE A 160 6.90 -2.31 -6.20
CA ILE A 160 5.76 -3.20 -5.96
C ILE A 160 5.99 -4.40 -6.87
N ASP A 161 6.10 -5.58 -6.26
CA ASP A 161 6.45 -6.82 -6.95
C ASP A 161 5.33 -7.27 -7.88
N LEU A 162 4.08 -7.12 -7.43
CA LEU A 162 2.91 -7.41 -8.24
C LEU A 162 1.81 -6.38 -8.00
N MET A 163 1.28 -5.83 -9.07
CA MET A 163 0.03 -5.07 -9.04
C MET A 163 -1.05 -5.89 -9.74
N VAL A 164 -2.16 -6.14 -9.06
CA VAL A 164 -3.31 -6.84 -9.61
C VAL A 164 -4.42 -5.82 -9.87
N ILE A 165 -4.97 -5.83 -11.07
CA ILE A 165 -6.16 -5.09 -11.45
C ILE A 165 -7.26 -6.12 -11.65
N SER A 166 -8.17 -6.22 -10.68
CA SER A 166 -9.19 -7.26 -10.64
C SER A 166 -10.14 -7.17 -11.84
N GLN A 167 -10.51 -5.95 -12.22
CA GLN A 167 -11.35 -5.63 -13.36
C GLN A 167 -11.01 -4.23 -13.88
N PRO A 168 -11.30 -3.91 -15.16
CA PRO A 168 -11.05 -2.57 -15.69
C PRO A 168 -12.16 -1.58 -15.29
N ASP A 169 -12.47 -1.49 -13.99
CA ASP A 169 -13.38 -0.49 -13.41
C ASP A 169 -12.59 0.73 -12.89
N PRO A 170 -12.89 1.96 -13.34
CA PRO A 170 -12.25 3.18 -12.84
C PRO A 170 -12.31 3.34 -11.32
N PHE A 171 -13.35 2.82 -10.66
CA PHE A 171 -13.42 2.87 -9.20
C PHE A 171 -12.31 2.05 -8.55
N ASP A 172 -11.77 1.01 -9.20
CA ASP A 172 -10.71 0.16 -8.66
C ASP A 172 -9.30 0.50 -9.18
N TYR A 173 -9.16 1.02 -10.40
CA TYR A 173 -7.82 1.24 -11.00
C TYR A 173 -7.36 2.71 -11.09
N ASP A 174 -8.24 3.72 -11.01
CA ASP A 174 -7.88 5.10 -11.38
C ASP A 174 -6.68 5.63 -10.58
N ALA A 175 -6.61 5.30 -9.28
CA ALA A 175 -5.52 5.75 -8.42
C ALA A 175 -4.18 5.05 -8.69
N LEU A 176 -4.16 3.93 -9.41
CA LEU A 176 -2.94 3.15 -9.66
C LEU A 176 -1.91 3.91 -10.51
N SER A 177 -2.36 4.83 -11.36
CA SER A 177 -1.47 5.74 -12.11
C SER A 177 -0.51 6.49 -11.18
N SER A 178 -1.02 7.01 -10.07
CA SER A 178 -0.23 7.73 -9.06
C SER A 178 0.74 6.83 -8.28
N VAL A 179 0.46 5.52 -8.22
CA VAL A 179 1.38 4.53 -7.67
C VAL A 179 2.54 4.33 -8.63
N MET A 180 2.27 4.20 -9.93
CA MET A 180 3.33 4.06 -10.95
C MET A 180 4.25 5.29 -11.04
N ASP A 181 3.76 6.48 -10.68
CA ASP A 181 4.59 7.69 -10.57
C ASP A 181 5.61 7.63 -9.42
N ARG A 182 5.35 6.82 -8.38
CA ARG A 182 6.13 6.80 -7.13
C ARG A 182 6.84 5.48 -6.85
N TYR A 183 6.36 4.39 -7.44
CA TYR A 183 6.84 3.03 -7.26
C TYR A 183 7.09 2.38 -8.62
N SER A 184 8.17 1.61 -8.72
CA SER A 184 8.43 0.75 -9.87
C SER A 184 7.63 -0.53 -9.73
N VAL A 185 6.73 -0.80 -10.68
CA VAL A 185 5.92 -2.02 -10.69
C VAL A 185 6.63 -3.09 -11.52
N ASN A 186 6.88 -4.26 -10.92
CA ASN A 186 7.61 -5.34 -11.57
C ASN A 186 6.72 -6.12 -12.53
N LEU A 187 5.51 -6.49 -12.08
CA LEU A 187 4.53 -7.25 -12.86
C LEU A 187 3.12 -6.71 -12.61
N VAL A 188 2.29 -6.72 -13.65
CA VAL A 188 0.85 -6.42 -13.56
C VAL A 188 0.04 -7.64 -13.96
N LEU A 189 -0.92 -8.02 -13.13
CA LEU A 189 -1.90 -9.06 -13.39
C LEU A 189 -3.26 -8.42 -13.65
N THR A 190 -3.97 -8.82 -14.71
CA THR A 190 -5.33 -8.35 -15.00
C THR A 190 -6.25 -9.52 -15.34
N ASN A 191 -7.57 -9.31 -15.38
CA ASN A 191 -8.51 -10.30 -15.93
C ASN A 191 -8.43 -10.43 -17.47
N GLY A 192 -7.62 -9.59 -18.14
CA GLY A 192 -7.48 -9.57 -19.60
C GLY A 192 -8.63 -8.92 -20.36
N GLN A 193 -9.62 -8.36 -19.67
CA GLN A 193 -10.77 -7.74 -20.32
C GLN A 193 -10.37 -6.45 -21.06
N PRO A 194 -10.67 -6.31 -22.36
CA PRO A 194 -10.38 -5.08 -23.08
C PRO A 194 -11.25 -3.91 -22.57
N ASN A 195 -10.62 -2.75 -22.33
CA ASN A 195 -11.32 -1.50 -22.03
C ASN A 195 -10.82 -0.37 -22.95
N LEU A 196 -11.77 0.40 -23.51
CA LEU A 196 -11.47 1.47 -24.47
C LEU A 196 -11.12 2.81 -23.82
N ARG A 197 -11.35 2.95 -22.51
CA ARG A 197 -11.06 4.17 -21.74
C ARG A 197 -9.58 4.57 -21.89
N PRO A 198 -9.30 5.84 -22.24
CA PRO A 198 -7.93 6.32 -22.39
C PRO A 198 -7.08 6.07 -21.14
N GLU A 199 -7.64 6.29 -19.96
CA GLU A 199 -6.95 6.18 -18.67
C GLU A 199 -6.43 4.75 -18.44
N TYR A 200 -7.28 3.74 -18.69
CA TYR A 200 -6.89 2.33 -18.57
C TYR A 200 -5.82 1.93 -19.59
N LYS A 201 -5.98 2.37 -20.85
CA LYS A 201 -4.99 2.12 -21.90
C LYS A 201 -3.66 2.74 -21.56
N THR A 202 -3.68 3.99 -21.13
CA THR A 202 -2.49 4.72 -20.70
C THR A 202 -1.82 4.01 -19.54
N LEU A 203 -2.58 3.57 -18.52
CA LEU A 203 -2.04 2.80 -17.39
C LEU A 203 -1.26 1.57 -17.85
N LEU A 204 -1.83 0.75 -18.74
CA LEU A 204 -1.16 -0.46 -19.23
C LEU A 204 -0.02 -0.16 -20.22
N GLN A 205 -0.10 0.92 -21.01
CA GLN A 205 0.93 1.32 -21.96
C GLN A 205 2.20 1.88 -21.30
N HIS A 206 2.12 2.34 -20.04
CA HIS A 206 3.30 2.74 -19.27
C HIS A 206 4.24 1.58 -18.96
N LEU A 207 3.78 0.33 -19.13
CA LEU A 207 4.55 -0.86 -18.87
C LEU A 207 4.93 -1.58 -20.17
N PRO A 208 6.13 -2.19 -20.23
CA PRO A 208 6.46 -3.18 -21.24
C PRO A 208 5.38 -4.27 -21.33
N THR A 209 5.03 -4.68 -22.55
CA THR A 209 3.95 -5.67 -22.79
C THR A 209 4.19 -7.00 -22.08
N ASP A 210 5.44 -7.40 -21.91
CA ASP A 210 5.85 -8.62 -21.19
C ASP A 210 5.65 -8.55 -19.67
N LYS A 211 5.39 -7.36 -19.13
CA LYS A 211 5.06 -7.14 -17.71
C LYS A 211 3.56 -7.12 -17.42
N VAL A 212 2.69 -7.28 -18.42
CA VAL A 212 1.24 -7.31 -18.23
C VAL A 212 0.71 -8.70 -18.57
N ILE A 213 0.19 -9.40 -17.57
CA ILE A 213 -0.32 -10.76 -17.70
C ILE A 213 -1.84 -10.75 -17.54
N ALA A 214 -2.55 -11.20 -18.58
CA ALA A 214 -3.96 -11.53 -18.51
C ALA A 214 -4.12 -12.91 -17.86
N ALA A 215 -4.64 -12.95 -16.64
CA ALA A 215 -4.88 -14.17 -15.89
C ALA A 215 -6.34 -14.58 -15.89
N ARG A 216 -6.52 -15.88 -15.65
CA ARG A 216 -7.80 -16.59 -15.57
C ARG A 216 -7.59 -17.82 -14.71
N LEU A 217 -8.67 -18.57 -14.51
CA LEU A 217 -8.66 -19.82 -13.77
C LEU A 217 -7.44 -20.69 -14.12
N GLY A 218 -6.76 -21.17 -13.08
CA GLY A 218 -5.58 -22.04 -13.18
C GLY A 218 -4.25 -21.26 -13.20
N TYR A 219 -4.28 -19.95 -13.37
CA TYR A 219 -3.09 -19.13 -13.17
C TYR A 219 -2.75 -19.06 -11.68
N SER A 220 -1.49 -19.33 -11.33
CA SER A 220 -1.00 -19.18 -9.96
C SER A 220 0.48 -18.88 -9.95
N PHE A 221 0.94 -18.23 -8.89
CA PHE A 221 2.35 -18.12 -8.59
C PHE A 221 2.60 -18.46 -7.13
N GLU A 222 3.78 -19.00 -6.89
CA GLU A 222 4.26 -19.37 -5.57
C GLU A 222 5.58 -18.66 -5.34
N VAL A 223 5.65 -17.93 -4.24
CA VAL A 223 6.87 -17.27 -3.78
C VAL A 223 7.68 -18.28 -2.97
N ALA A 224 9.00 -18.18 -3.00
CA ALA A 224 9.89 -19.12 -2.32
C ALA A 224 9.69 -19.20 -0.78
N ASP A 225 8.95 -18.26 -0.20
CA ASP A 225 8.55 -18.27 1.21
C ASP A 225 7.32 -19.12 1.52
N GLY A 226 6.75 -19.81 0.51
CA GLY A 226 5.57 -20.66 0.65
C GLY A 226 4.24 -19.91 0.52
N THR A 227 4.28 -18.61 0.21
CA THR A 227 3.07 -17.84 -0.14
C THR A 227 2.64 -18.19 -1.55
N ARG A 228 1.37 -18.59 -1.72
CA ARG A 228 0.80 -18.93 -3.03
C ARG A 228 -0.42 -18.05 -3.32
N LEU A 229 -0.42 -17.39 -4.49
CA LEU A 229 -1.58 -16.68 -5.01
C LEU A 229 -2.15 -17.43 -6.22
N GLU A 230 -3.45 -17.67 -6.19
CA GLU A 230 -4.20 -18.37 -7.22
C GLU A 230 -5.31 -17.52 -7.78
N VAL A 231 -5.56 -17.67 -9.07
CA VAL A 231 -6.71 -17.09 -9.76
C VAL A 231 -7.77 -18.15 -9.91
N LEU A 232 -8.92 -17.94 -9.27
CA LEU A 232 -10.07 -18.85 -9.28
C LEU A 232 -11.15 -18.44 -10.31
N ALA A 233 -11.19 -17.16 -10.68
CA ALA A 233 -12.07 -16.62 -11.72
C ALA A 233 -11.36 -15.45 -12.43
N PRO A 234 -11.74 -15.13 -13.68
CA PRO A 234 -12.76 -15.78 -14.51
C PRO A 234 -12.23 -17.08 -15.16
N GLN A 235 -13.13 -17.96 -15.62
CA GLN A 235 -12.75 -19.22 -16.28
C GLN A 235 -12.19 -19.00 -17.69
N THR A 236 -12.71 -17.99 -18.38
CA THR A 236 -12.30 -17.60 -19.73
C THR A 236 -11.89 -16.14 -19.76
N THR A 237 -11.10 -15.76 -20.77
CA THR A 237 -10.76 -14.35 -20.98
C THR A 237 -12.05 -13.58 -21.30
N PRO A 238 -12.38 -12.50 -20.56
CA PRO A 238 -13.61 -11.76 -20.76
C PRO A 238 -13.60 -10.97 -22.07
N ASP A 239 -14.77 -10.87 -22.70
CA ASP A 239 -14.95 -10.08 -23.92
C ASP A 239 -15.11 -8.58 -23.61
N MET A 240 -14.86 -7.76 -24.63
CA MET A 240 -15.13 -6.32 -24.54
C MET A 240 -16.62 -6.09 -24.27
N GLY A 241 -16.94 -5.31 -23.23
CA GLY A 241 -18.32 -4.98 -22.86
C GLY A 241 -19.04 -6.06 -22.06
N GLN A 242 -18.40 -7.20 -21.75
CA GLN A 242 -18.88 -8.10 -20.70
C GLN A 242 -19.01 -7.34 -19.37
N ASN A 243 -19.98 -7.71 -18.55
CA ASN A 243 -20.15 -7.11 -17.23
C ASN A 243 -18.85 -7.27 -16.40
N LEU A 244 -18.36 -6.18 -15.83
CA LEU A 244 -17.06 -6.14 -15.14
C LEU A 244 -17.08 -7.07 -13.92
N ASN A 245 -18.12 -7.00 -13.09
CA ASN A 245 -18.30 -7.81 -11.89
C ASN A 245 -18.48 -9.30 -12.21
N ASP A 246 -19.06 -9.66 -13.37
CA ASP A 246 -19.12 -11.07 -13.82
C ASP A 246 -17.75 -11.60 -14.25
N ALA A 247 -16.81 -10.70 -14.55
CA ALA A 247 -15.49 -10.97 -15.12
C ALA A 247 -14.33 -10.63 -14.17
N ALA A 248 -14.61 -10.21 -12.93
CA ALA A 248 -13.61 -9.79 -11.96
C ALA A 248 -12.70 -10.96 -11.56
N LEU A 249 -11.42 -10.67 -11.31
CA LEU A 249 -10.51 -11.65 -10.73
C LEU A 249 -10.97 -12.02 -9.32
N VAL A 250 -11.11 -13.32 -9.08
CA VAL A 250 -11.25 -13.87 -7.73
C VAL A 250 -9.92 -14.52 -7.37
N LEU A 251 -9.26 -13.99 -6.34
CA LEU A 251 -7.94 -14.43 -5.92
C LEU A 251 -8.02 -15.23 -4.62
N ARG A 252 -7.23 -16.30 -4.52
CA ARG A 252 -6.97 -17.00 -3.26
C ARG A 252 -5.50 -16.90 -2.91
N LEU A 253 -5.21 -16.32 -1.75
CA LEU A 253 -3.87 -16.24 -1.17
C LEU A 253 -3.75 -17.28 -0.07
N THR A 254 -2.70 -18.09 -0.08
CA THR A 254 -2.46 -19.14 0.93
C THR A 254 -1.05 -19.01 1.49
N TYR A 255 -0.91 -19.16 2.80
CA TYR A 255 0.37 -19.30 3.48
C TYR A 255 0.19 -20.27 4.66
N GLY A 256 0.87 -21.41 4.61
CA GLY A 256 0.66 -22.51 5.55
C GLY A 256 -0.79 -23.00 5.52
N ASP A 257 -1.42 -23.07 6.70
CA ASP A 257 -2.80 -23.51 6.92
C ASP A 257 -3.84 -22.38 6.80
N ILE A 258 -3.40 -21.14 6.53
CA ILE A 258 -4.24 -19.95 6.48
C ILE A 258 -4.43 -19.49 5.04
N SER A 259 -5.66 -19.17 4.67
CA SER A 259 -6.01 -18.68 3.33
C SER A 259 -6.96 -17.48 3.36
N PHE A 260 -6.83 -16.64 2.34
CA PHE A 260 -7.60 -15.43 2.14
C PHE A 260 -8.26 -15.48 0.77
N LEU A 261 -9.56 -15.20 0.70
CA LEU A 261 -10.29 -15.03 -0.54
C LEU A 261 -10.54 -13.54 -0.79
N LEU A 262 -10.08 -13.06 -1.94
CA LEU A 262 -10.27 -11.69 -2.41
C LEU A 262 -11.12 -11.74 -3.70
N PRO A 263 -12.46 -11.73 -3.57
CA PRO A 263 -13.35 -11.75 -4.72
C PRO A 263 -13.54 -10.39 -5.38
N SER A 264 -12.97 -9.31 -4.83
CA SER A 264 -13.20 -7.93 -5.27
C SER A 264 -14.71 -7.67 -5.45
N ASP A 265 -15.13 -7.16 -6.60
CA ASP A 265 -16.54 -6.87 -6.90
C ASP A 265 -17.29 -8.01 -7.59
N ALA A 266 -16.78 -9.24 -7.52
CA ALA A 266 -17.37 -10.40 -8.18
C ALA A 266 -18.87 -10.52 -7.91
N SER A 267 -19.66 -10.59 -8.98
CA SER A 267 -21.11 -10.72 -8.90
C SER A 267 -21.54 -12.08 -8.33
N GLN A 268 -22.82 -12.22 -7.95
CA GLN A 268 -23.39 -13.55 -7.67
C GLN A 268 -23.26 -14.51 -8.86
N GLY A 269 -23.31 -14.01 -10.10
CA GLY A 269 -23.11 -14.80 -11.31
C GLY A 269 -21.71 -15.41 -11.35
N ALA A 270 -20.67 -14.57 -11.18
CA ALA A 270 -19.28 -15.01 -11.10
C ALA A 270 -19.05 -16.01 -9.96
N GLN A 271 -19.65 -15.77 -8.79
CA GLN A 271 -19.59 -16.69 -7.65
C GLN A 271 -20.19 -18.05 -7.97
N ILE A 272 -21.37 -18.07 -8.60
CA ILE A 272 -22.03 -19.32 -9.02
C ILE A 272 -21.19 -20.05 -10.07
N ASP A 273 -20.63 -19.34 -11.04
CA ASP A 273 -19.84 -19.95 -12.11
C ASP A 273 -18.49 -20.51 -11.60
N LEU A 274 -17.89 -19.86 -10.59
CA LEU A 274 -16.76 -20.41 -9.84
C LEU A 274 -17.12 -21.72 -9.12
N LEU A 275 -18.30 -21.82 -8.49
CA LEU A 275 -18.72 -23.09 -7.88
C LEU A 275 -18.94 -24.19 -8.94
N LYS A 276 -19.49 -23.83 -10.10
CA LYS A 276 -19.72 -24.77 -11.21
C LYS A 276 -18.42 -25.23 -11.87
N SER A 277 -17.34 -24.45 -11.82
CA SER A 277 -16.05 -24.88 -12.38
C SER A 277 -15.39 -26.00 -11.57
N GLY A 278 -15.94 -26.35 -10.40
CA GLY A 278 -15.40 -27.38 -9.51
C GLY A 278 -14.26 -26.88 -8.64
N GLU A 279 -13.97 -25.58 -8.66
CA GLU A 279 -13.00 -24.95 -7.78
C GLU A 279 -13.53 -24.91 -6.35
N TRP A 280 -12.62 -25.05 -5.39
CA TRP A 280 -12.95 -25.12 -3.97
C TRP A 280 -12.46 -23.85 -3.26
N PRO A 281 -13.29 -22.82 -3.05
CA PRO A 281 -12.85 -21.50 -2.57
C PRO A 281 -12.70 -21.41 -1.04
N LEU A 282 -12.67 -22.53 -0.33
CA LEU A 282 -12.50 -22.57 1.13
C LEU A 282 -11.34 -21.68 1.57
N SER A 283 -11.66 -20.70 2.42
CA SER A 283 -10.72 -19.70 2.88
C SER A 283 -10.96 -19.30 4.31
N THR A 284 -9.90 -19.14 5.10
CA THR A 284 -10.00 -18.70 6.50
C THR A 284 -10.61 -17.31 6.63
N VAL A 285 -10.18 -16.39 5.76
CA VAL A 285 -10.67 -15.01 5.70
C VAL A 285 -11.26 -14.75 4.32
N MET A 286 -12.41 -14.07 4.26
CA MET A 286 -13.01 -13.65 3.00
C MET A 286 -13.26 -12.15 3.00
N GLN A 287 -12.86 -11.47 1.92
CA GLN A 287 -13.35 -10.12 1.65
C GLN A 287 -14.79 -10.19 1.15
N LEU A 288 -15.70 -9.40 1.74
CA LEU A 288 -17.09 -9.33 1.31
C LEU A 288 -17.16 -8.70 -0.10
N PRO A 289 -17.74 -9.37 -1.11
CA PRO A 289 -17.73 -8.85 -2.47
C PRO A 289 -18.52 -7.54 -2.61
N ASN A 290 -18.13 -6.72 -3.60
CA ASN A 290 -18.89 -5.54 -4.07
C ASN A 290 -19.38 -4.65 -2.92
N HIS A 291 -18.48 -4.37 -1.98
CA HIS A 291 -18.71 -3.52 -0.80
C HIS A 291 -19.92 -3.93 0.07
N GLY A 292 -20.32 -5.21 0.02
CA GLY A 292 -21.50 -5.70 0.74
C GLY A 292 -22.82 -5.15 0.19
N GLY A 293 -22.86 -4.75 -1.08
CA GLY A 293 -24.06 -4.17 -1.69
C GLY A 293 -25.20 -5.14 -1.90
N VAL A 294 -26.31 -4.64 -2.44
CA VAL A 294 -27.52 -5.45 -2.70
C VAL A 294 -27.19 -6.63 -3.61
N ARG A 295 -27.52 -7.85 -3.17
CA ARG A 295 -27.28 -9.09 -3.93
C ARG A 295 -25.81 -9.26 -4.36
N SER A 296 -24.87 -8.79 -3.54
CA SER A 296 -23.43 -8.97 -3.76
C SER A 296 -22.93 -10.34 -3.33
N LEU A 297 -23.61 -11.03 -2.40
CA LEU A 297 -23.15 -12.30 -1.85
C LEU A 297 -24.15 -13.43 -2.16
N ASN A 298 -23.67 -14.55 -2.69
CA ASN A 298 -24.44 -15.76 -2.89
C ASN A 298 -24.32 -16.70 -1.67
N GLU A 299 -25.43 -17.24 -1.18
CA GLU A 299 -25.44 -18.13 0.00
C GLU A 299 -24.66 -19.44 -0.22
N ALA A 300 -24.78 -20.05 -1.41
CA ALA A 300 -24.06 -21.28 -1.71
C ALA A 300 -22.54 -21.02 -1.84
N PHE A 301 -22.17 -19.83 -2.31
CA PHE A 301 -20.78 -19.40 -2.33
C PHE A 301 -20.23 -19.20 -0.91
N LEU A 302 -20.94 -18.46 -0.05
CA LEU A 302 -20.55 -18.31 1.36
C LEU A 302 -20.40 -19.67 2.06
N ALA A 303 -21.33 -20.61 1.80
CA ALA A 303 -21.29 -21.95 2.35
C ALA A 303 -20.14 -22.83 1.81
N ALA A 304 -19.61 -22.52 0.62
CA ALA A 304 -18.44 -23.17 0.05
C ALA A 304 -17.13 -22.55 0.55
N VAL A 305 -17.10 -21.23 0.77
CA VAL A 305 -15.93 -20.51 1.30
C VAL A 305 -15.70 -20.81 2.78
N GLN A 306 -16.78 -20.96 3.56
CA GLN A 306 -16.74 -21.23 5.02
C GLN A 306 -15.74 -20.34 5.79
N PRO A 307 -15.84 -19.00 5.65
CA PRO A 307 -14.89 -18.11 6.30
C PRO A 307 -15.04 -18.14 7.81
N GLN A 308 -13.91 -18.10 8.53
CA GLN A 308 -13.89 -17.86 9.97
C GLN A 308 -14.00 -16.37 10.30
N MET A 309 -13.71 -15.50 9.33
CA MET A 309 -13.76 -14.06 9.44
C MET A 309 -14.08 -13.43 8.07
N VAL A 310 -14.87 -12.37 8.07
CA VAL A 310 -15.15 -11.56 6.88
C VAL A 310 -14.63 -10.14 7.06
N VAL A 311 -13.97 -9.61 6.04
CA VAL A 311 -13.54 -8.21 5.98
C VAL A 311 -14.39 -7.47 4.95
N LEU A 312 -14.92 -6.30 5.31
CA LEU A 312 -15.69 -5.44 4.42
C LEU A 312 -14.95 -4.12 4.21
N GLN A 313 -14.59 -3.83 2.96
CA GLN A 313 -14.20 -2.49 2.53
C GLN A 313 -15.47 -1.68 2.21
N SER A 314 -15.72 -0.67 3.02
CA SER A 314 -16.83 0.27 2.85
C SER A 314 -16.43 1.69 3.24
N ASP A 315 -17.17 2.66 2.72
CA ASP A 315 -16.98 4.09 2.97
C ASP A 315 -18.01 4.59 3.98
N PRO A 316 -17.60 5.24 5.09
CA PRO A 316 -18.55 5.84 6.04
C PRO A 316 -19.40 6.96 5.42
N THR A 317 -18.97 7.52 4.29
CA THR A 317 -19.66 8.57 3.54
C THR A 317 -20.47 8.04 2.35
N ASN A 318 -20.55 6.71 2.18
CA ASN A 318 -21.27 6.10 1.08
C ASN A 318 -22.75 6.53 1.07
N ARG A 319 -23.23 6.98 -0.10
CA ARG A 319 -24.63 7.35 -0.33
C ARG A 319 -25.41 6.33 -1.14
N LEU A 320 -24.76 5.26 -1.59
CA LEU A 320 -25.36 4.19 -2.39
C LEU A 320 -26.20 3.22 -1.54
N GLY A 321 -26.07 3.28 -0.21
CA GLY A 321 -26.82 2.43 0.72
C GLY A 321 -26.10 1.14 1.11
N ASP A 322 -24.83 0.99 0.73
CA ASP A 322 -24.01 -0.15 1.14
C ASP A 322 -23.26 0.16 2.46
N PRO A 323 -23.04 -0.85 3.33
CA PRO A 323 -23.43 -2.24 3.14
C PRO A 323 -24.93 -2.48 3.32
N ASN A 324 -25.48 -3.38 2.51
CA ASN A 324 -26.90 -3.75 2.54
C ASN A 324 -27.20 -4.70 3.71
N GLY A 325 -28.25 -4.41 4.46
CA GLY A 325 -28.64 -5.21 5.64
C GLY A 325 -28.98 -6.67 5.34
N ASP A 326 -29.65 -6.95 4.22
CA ASP A 326 -29.99 -8.32 3.83
C ASP A 326 -28.72 -9.10 3.48
N THR A 327 -27.79 -8.49 2.73
CA THR A 327 -26.46 -9.08 2.45
C THR A 327 -25.70 -9.38 3.74
N LEU A 328 -25.65 -8.45 4.68
CA LEU A 328 -24.96 -8.66 5.96
C LEU A 328 -25.63 -9.76 6.79
N SER A 329 -26.95 -9.90 6.72
CA SER A 329 -27.68 -10.93 7.46
C SER A 329 -27.28 -12.35 7.06
N LEU A 330 -26.80 -12.55 5.83
CA LEU A 330 -26.29 -13.85 5.34
C LEU A 330 -25.05 -14.32 6.11
N LEU A 331 -24.27 -13.41 6.70
CA LEU A 331 -23.07 -13.74 7.46
C LEU A 331 -23.38 -14.43 8.79
N GLY A 332 -24.61 -14.29 9.31
CA GLY A 332 -25.03 -14.85 10.58
C GLY A 332 -24.11 -14.43 11.74
N ASN A 333 -23.45 -15.42 12.36
CA ASN A 333 -22.52 -15.19 13.47
C ASN A 333 -21.05 -15.07 13.03
N THR A 334 -20.78 -15.05 11.73
CA THR A 334 -19.41 -14.92 11.23
C THR A 334 -18.86 -13.54 11.60
N PRO A 335 -17.71 -13.45 12.29
CA PRO A 335 -17.08 -12.19 12.63
C PRO A 335 -16.90 -11.30 11.40
N LEU A 336 -17.34 -10.05 11.50
CA LEU A 336 -17.24 -9.04 10.44
C LEU A 336 -16.43 -7.85 10.93
N VAL A 337 -15.35 -7.52 10.22
CA VAL A 337 -14.54 -6.32 10.47
C VAL A 337 -14.64 -5.39 9.27
N ARG A 338 -14.79 -4.08 9.52
CA ARG A 338 -15.17 -3.10 8.50
C ARG A 338 -14.25 -1.90 8.48
N THR A 339 -13.88 -1.44 7.29
CA THR A 339 -12.99 -0.28 7.15
C THR A 339 -13.64 1.04 7.57
N ASP A 340 -14.96 1.16 7.44
CA ASP A 340 -15.70 2.36 7.83
C ASP A 340 -15.85 2.54 9.35
N VAL A 341 -15.57 1.50 10.13
CA VAL A 341 -15.63 1.52 11.61
C VAL A 341 -14.22 1.60 12.21
N SER A 342 -13.27 0.88 11.61
CA SER A 342 -11.97 0.60 12.19
C SER A 342 -10.82 1.14 11.36
N GLY A 343 -11.07 2.05 10.41
CA GLY A 343 -10.07 2.48 9.44
C GLY A 343 -9.55 1.29 8.64
N ALA A 344 -8.34 1.41 8.10
CA ALA A 344 -7.75 0.29 7.37
C ALA A 344 -7.56 -0.95 8.27
N VAL A 345 -8.04 -2.10 7.80
CA VAL A 345 -8.05 -3.37 8.54
C VAL A 345 -6.76 -4.14 8.28
N HIS A 346 -6.12 -4.63 9.34
CA HIS A 346 -4.91 -5.43 9.24
C HIS A 346 -5.12 -6.83 9.79
N VAL A 347 -4.86 -7.83 8.95
CA VAL A 347 -4.80 -9.24 9.36
C VAL A 347 -3.41 -9.77 9.01
N TRP A 348 -2.79 -10.53 9.91
CA TRP A 348 -1.51 -11.17 9.64
C TRP A 348 -1.44 -12.58 10.21
N THR A 349 -0.50 -13.36 9.69
CA THR A 349 -0.37 -14.78 10.05
C THR A 349 1.06 -15.31 9.90
N ASP A 350 1.41 -16.27 10.75
CA ASP A 350 2.65 -17.06 10.66
C ASP A 350 2.46 -18.38 9.88
N GLY A 351 1.31 -18.54 9.22
CA GLY A 351 0.90 -19.74 8.50
C GLY A 351 0.18 -20.77 9.37
N LYS A 352 -0.05 -20.51 10.66
CA LYS A 352 -0.82 -21.40 11.56
C LYS A 352 -1.82 -20.64 12.42
N GLN A 353 -1.44 -19.48 12.90
CA GLN A 353 -2.28 -18.61 13.70
C GLN A 353 -2.63 -17.35 12.92
N LEU A 354 -3.82 -16.83 13.17
CA LEU A 354 -4.34 -15.60 12.58
C LEU A 354 -4.46 -14.53 13.67
N TRP A 355 -4.03 -13.31 13.37
CA TRP A 355 -4.20 -12.15 14.24
C TRP A 355 -4.82 -11.00 13.45
N GLU A 356 -5.63 -10.19 14.13
CA GLU A 356 -6.29 -9.02 13.55
C GLU A 356 -6.10 -7.78 14.41
N VAL A 357 -6.05 -6.60 13.77
CA VAL A 357 -6.18 -5.29 14.42
C VAL A 357 -7.05 -4.40 13.53
N GLY A 358 -8.12 -3.85 14.10
CA GLY A 358 -8.78 -2.66 13.57
C GLY A 358 -8.01 -1.40 14.00
N MET A 359 -7.52 -0.60 13.06
CA MET A 359 -6.67 0.59 13.33
C MET A 359 -7.45 1.90 13.21
N LYS A 360 -7.77 2.53 14.34
CA LYS A 360 -8.34 3.89 14.36
C LYS A 360 -7.33 5.01 14.20
#